data_AF-Q2UXP2-F1
#
_entry.id   AF-Q2UXP2-F1
#
_cell.length_a   1.000
_cell.length_b   1.000
_cell.length_c   1.000
_cell.angle_alpha   90.00
_cell.angle_beta   90.00
_cell.angle_gamma   90.00
#
_symmetry.space_group_name_H-M   'P 1'
#
loop_
_entity.id
_entity.type
_entity.pdbx_description
1 polymer ?
#
loop_
_entity_poly.entity_id
_entity_poly.type
_entity_poly.pdbx_seq_one_letter_code
_entity_poly.pdbx_strand_id
1 'polypeptide(L)'
;LLSSIRSRHLDAPPASVTAVVQNRWLSNGFKETALTTAVWSVLKAKKRMLKFPNGFMSHFYVISEQISPLMAWGFFGPNENLRDICHYFREELLAFLGDIFSFQKSRFTTIEEFSQDVLQHMQTRVNNIGVKFSQ
;
A
#
# COMPACT_ATOMS: atom_id res chain seq x y z
N LEU A 1 -3.88 8.84 6.88
CA LEU A 1 -3.23 7.98 5.85
C LEU A 1 -3.71 6.54 5.96
N LEU A 2 -3.31 5.81 7.01
CA LEU A 2 -3.87 4.49 7.26
C LEU A 2 -5.31 4.50 7.75
N SER A 3 -5.89 5.57 8.28
CA SER A 3 -7.33 5.62 8.57
C SER A 3 -8.21 5.62 7.31
N SER A 4 -7.65 6.04 6.17
CA SER A 4 -8.32 5.99 4.85
C SER A 4 -8.11 4.65 4.15
N ILE A 5 -6.99 3.97 4.43
CA ILE A 5 -6.74 2.56 4.04
C ILE A 5 -7.50 1.58 4.96
N ARG A 6 -7.51 1.85 6.27
CA ARG A 6 -8.37 1.30 7.35
C ARG A 6 -9.77 1.91 7.31
N SER A 7 -10.26 2.28 6.13
CA SER A 7 -11.65 2.69 5.96
C SER A 7 -12.55 1.46 5.91
N ARG A 8 -12.60 0.66 6.98
CA ARG A 8 -13.59 -0.42 7.25
C ARG A 8 -13.88 -1.47 6.15
N HIS A 9 -13.27 -1.38 4.96
CA HIS A 9 -13.59 -2.17 3.76
C HIS A 9 -12.37 -2.94 3.21
N LEU A 10 -11.16 -2.61 3.66
CA LEU A 10 -9.97 -3.44 3.41
C LEU A 10 -9.64 -4.35 4.59
N ASP A 11 -10.13 -4.06 5.80
CA ASP A 11 -10.05 -4.99 6.94
C ASP A 11 -11.01 -6.18 6.76
N ALA A 12 -12.01 -6.05 5.89
CA ALA A 12 -12.89 -7.13 5.46
C ALA A 12 -13.24 -6.92 3.97
N PRO A 13 -12.62 -7.69 3.05
CA PRO A 13 -13.04 -7.73 1.66
C PRO A 13 -14.55 -8.01 1.57
N PRO A 14 -15.25 -7.57 0.50
CA PRO A 14 -16.65 -7.95 0.28
C PRO A 14 -16.82 -9.47 0.44
N ALA A 15 -17.94 -9.92 1.01
CA ALA A 15 -18.16 -11.33 1.33
C ALA A 15 -17.90 -12.27 0.13
N SER A 16 -18.21 -11.82 -1.09
CA SER A 16 -17.92 -12.52 -2.33
C SER A 16 -16.42 -12.74 -2.58
N VAL A 17 -15.59 -11.74 -2.28
CA VAL A 17 -14.12 -11.82 -2.40
C VAL A 17 -13.55 -12.71 -1.31
N THR A 18 -14.02 -12.55 -0.08
CA THR A 18 -13.61 -13.41 1.05
C THR A 18 -13.93 -14.87 0.79
N ALA A 19 -15.11 -15.18 0.22
CA ALA A 19 -15.50 -16.52 -0.17
C ALA A 19 -14.58 -17.12 -1.24
N VAL A 20 -14.13 -16.32 -2.23
CA VAL A 20 -13.18 -16.76 -3.26
C VAL A 20 -11.80 -17.05 -2.67
N VAL A 21 -11.28 -16.15 -1.83
CA VAL A 21 -9.95 -16.31 -1.23
C VAL A 21 -9.89 -17.53 -0.29
N GLN A 22 -10.95 -17.77 0.47
CA GLN A 22 -11.06 -18.92 1.38
C GLN A 22 -11.38 -20.25 0.69
N ASN A 23 -11.78 -20.25 -0.58
CA ASN A 23 -12.14 -21.48 -1.29
C ASN A 23 -10.91 -22.36 -1.58
N ARG A 24 -10.78 -23.53 -0.93
CA ARG A 24 -9.62 -24.41 -1.11
C ARG A 24 -9.46 -24.99 -2.53
N TRP A 25 -10.54 -25.01 -3.32
CA TRP A 25 -10.57 -25.65 -4.64
C TRP A 25 -10.09 -24.71 -5.75
N LEU A 26 -9.94 -23.42 -5.46
CA LEU A 26 -9.47 -22.42 -6.42
C LEU A 26 -7.95 -22.26 -6.32
N SER A 27 -7.30 -22.06 -7.47
CA SER A 27 -5.86 -21.82 -7.53
C SER A 27 -5.49 -20.49 -6.87
N ASN A 28 -4.29 -20.41 -6.32
CA ASN A 28 -3.80 -19.17 -5.70
C ASN A 28 -3.73 -18.00 -6.69
N GLY A 29 -3.32 -18.25 -7.95
CA GLY A 29 -3.33 -17.22 -8.99
C GLY A 29 -4.72 -16.68 -9.31
N PHE A 30 -5.75 -17.54 -9.27
CA PHE A 30 -7.13 -17.09 -9.44
C PHE A 30 -7.59 -16.22 -8.25
N LYS A 31 -7.29 -16.64 -7.02
CA LYS A 31 -7.61 -15.89 -5.80
C LYS A 31 -6.91 -14.52 -5.77
N GLU A 32 -5.63 -14.49 -6.13
CA GLU A 32 -4.83 -13.27 -6.22
C GLU A 32 -5.42 -12.28 -7.23
N THR A 33 -5.76 -12.78 -8.42
CA THR A 33 -6.39 -11.96 -9.48
C THR A 33 -7.74 -11.41 -9.02
N ALA A 34 -8.59 -12.25 -8.42
CA ALA A 34 -9.90 -11.84 -7.95
C ALA A 34 -9.81 -10.76 -6.85
N LEU A 35 -8.92 -10.97 -5.86
CA LEU A 35 -8.70 -10.03 -4.77
C LEU A 35 -8.12 -8.71 -5.29
N THR A 36 -7.08 -8.78 -6.13
CA THR A 36 -6.44 -7.60 -6.75
C THR A 36 -7.45 -6.78 -7.55
N THR A 37 -8.27 -7.45 -8.36
CA THR A 37 -9.31 -6.80 -9.18
C THR A 37 -10.37 -6.12 -8.31
N ALA A 38 -10.77 -6.76 -7.21
CA ALA A 38 -11.73 -6.18 -6.27
C ALA A 38 -11.17 -4.92 -5.59
N VAL A 39 -9.94 -4.98 -5.07
CA VAL A 39 -9.25 -3.85 -4.43
C VAL A 39 -9.10 -2.69 -5.41
N TRP A 40 -8.63 -2.98 -6.62
CA TRP A 40 -8.46 -1.95 -7.65
C TRP A 40 -9.79 -1.31 -8.04
N SER A 41 -10.86 -2.10 -8.17
CA SER A 41 -12.21 -1.59 -8.47
C SER A 41 -12.71 -0.61 -7.41
N VAL A 42 -12.48 -0.92 -6.12
CA VAL A 42 -12.86 -0.03 -5.00
C VAL A 42 -12.07 1.27 -5.04
N LEU A 43 -10.76 1.21 -5.25
CA LEU A 43 -9.91 2.41 -5.32
C LEU A 43 -10.30 3.30 -6.49
N LYS A 44 -10.55 2.70 -7.66
CA LYS A 44 -10.96 3.42 -8.87
C LYS A 44 -12.34 4.08 -8.70
N ALA A 45 -13.27 3.39 -8.04
CA ALA A 45 -14.58 3.95 -7.71
C ALA A 45 -14.45 5.13 -6.73
N LYS A 46 -13.68 4.98 -5.64
CA LYS A 46 -13.44 6.07 -4.67
C LYS A 46 -12.77 7.28 -5.33
N LYS A 47 -11.79 7.06 -6.20
CA LYS A 47 -11.13 8.13 -6.96
C LYS A 47 -12.11 8.90 -7.84
N ARG A 48 -13.03 8.21 -8.53
CA ARG A 48 -14.08 8.84 -9.37
C ARG A 48 -15.07 9.69 -8.56
N MET A 49 -15.26 9.37 -7.28
CA MET A 49 -16.15 10.11 -6.38
C MET A 49 -15.49 11.34 -5.73
N LEU A 50 -14.21 11.61 -6.01
CA LEU A 50 -13.52 12.77 -5.45
C LEU A 50 -14.07 14.06 -6.04
N LYS A 51 -14.39 15.02 -5.15
CA LYS A 51 -14.77 16.39 -5.53
C LYS A 51 -13.66 17.10 -6.32
N PHE A 52 -12.39 16.77 -6.04
CA PHE A 52 -11.22 17.39 -6.67
C PHE A 52 -10.38 16.34 -7.42
N PRO A 53 -10.51 16.20 -8.75
CA PRO A 53 -9.86 15.14 -9.52
C PRO A 53 -8.34 15.27 -9.60
N ASN A 54 -7.78 16.46 -9.33
CA ASN A 54 -6.33 16.72 -9.26
C ASN A 54 -5.87 17.11 -7.85
N GLY A 55 -6.70 16.83 -6.83
CA GLY A 55 -6.33 17.07 -5.44
C GLY A 55 -5.36 16.02 -4.92
N PHE A 56 -4.77 16.28 -3.76
CA PHE A 56 -3.90 15.34 -3.04
C PHE A 56 -4.48 13.91 -2.99
N MET A 57 -5.78 13.77 -2.68
CA MET A 57 -6.41 12.45 -2.59
C MET A 57 -6.48 11.69 -3.92
N SER A 58 -6.51 12.38 -5.06
CA SER A 58 -6.48 11.73 -6.36
C SER A 58 -5.10 11.12 -6.63
N HIS A 59 -4.03 11.88 -6.37
CA HIS A 59 -2.65 11.39 -6.45
C HIS A 59 -2.39 10.28 -5.43
N PHE A 60 -2.94 10.40 -4.23
CA PHE A 60 -2.87 9.36 -3.22
C PHE A 60 -3.52 8.05 -3.69
N TYR A 61 -4.69 8.10 -4.33
CA TYR A 61 -5.31 6.89 -4.89
C TYR A 61 -4.51 6.30 -6.04
N VAL A 62 -3.86 7.10 -6.88
CA VAL A 62 -2.95 6.59 -7.93
C VAL A 62 -1.82 5.75 -7.33
N ILE A 63 -1.18 6.25 -6.27
CA ILE A 63 -0.13 5.50 -5.57
C ILE A 63 -0.72 4.26 -4.90
N SER A 64 -1.88 4.41 -4.26
CA SER A 64 -2.57 3.32 -3.57
C SER A 64 -2.97 2.18 -4.50
N GLU A 65 -3.30 2.46 -5.76
CA GLU A 65 -3.62 1.44 -6.78
C GLU A 65 -2.45 0.50 -7.07
N GLN A 66 -1.20 0.96 -6.89
CA GLN A 66 -0.01 0.13 -7.11
C GLN A 66 0.31 -0.76 -5.90
N ILE A 67 0.07 -0.23 -4.69
CA ILE A 67 0.56 -0.85 -3.45
C ILE A 67 -0.52 -1.70 -2.79
N SER A 68 -1.76 -1.23 -2.77
CA SER A 68 -2.84 -1.87 -2.01
C SER A 68 -3.19 -3.29 -2.50
N PRO A 69 -3.18 -3.61 -3.81
CA PRO A 69 -3.48 -4.97 -4.26
C PRO A 69 -2.46 -6.00 -3.75
N LEU A 70 -1.16 -5.69 -3.86
CA LEU A 70 -0.09 -6.53 -3.33
C LEU A 70 -0.26 -6.74 -1.83
N MET A 71 -0.52 -5.66 -1.10
CA MET A 71 -0.73 -5.70 0.35
C MET A 71 -1.95 -6.53 0.75
N ALA A 72 -3.06 -6.41 0.01
CA ALA A 72 -4.24 -7.23 0.26
C ALA A 72 -3.94 -8.72 0.03
N TRP A 73 -3.22 -9.07 -1.04
CA TRP A 73 -2.82 -10.44 -1.27
C TRP A 73 -1.86 -10.97 -0.22
N GLY A 74 -0.87 -10.18 0.19
CA GLY A 74 0.03 -10.56 1.28
C GLY A 74 -0.71 -10.83 2.59
N PHE A 75 -1.75 -10.04 2.91
CA PHE A 75 -2.49 -10.20 4.17
C PHE A 75 -3.54 -11.31 4.16
N PHE A 76 -4.27 -11.47 3.05
CA PHE A 76 -5.39 -12.42 2.96
C PHE A 76 -5.04 -13.71 2.22
N GLY A 77 -3.91 -13.74 1.52
CA GLY A 77 -3.41 -14.91 0.83
C GLY A 77 -2.91 -15.99 1.80
N PRO A 78 -2.70 -17.23 1.29
CA PRO A 78 -2.34 -18.36 2.13
C PRO A 78 -0.85 -18.41 2.51
N ASN A 79 -0.01 -17.50 1.99
CA ASN A 79 1.44 -17.53 2.19
C ASN A 79 1.85 -16.67 3.40
N GLU A 80 2.22 -17.33 4.50
CA GLU A 80 2.60 -16.66 5.74
C GLU A 80 3.91 -15.86 5.62
N ASN A 81 4.90 -16.36 4.88
CA ASN A 81 6.14 -15.63 4.64
C ASN A 81 5.88 -14.32 3.86
N LEU A 82 5.03 -14.41 2.83
CA LEU A 82 4.60 -13.21 2.09
C LEU A 82 3.85 -12.23 2.99
N ARG A 83 3.02 -12.73 3.91
CA ARG A 83 2.32 -11.89 4.89
C ARG A 83 3.30 -11.12 5.77
N ASP A 84 4.31 -11.78 6.32
CA ASP A 84 5.33 -11.16 7.16
C ASP A 84 6.16 -10.13 6.39
N ILE A 85 6.52 -10.45 5.15
CA ILE A 85 7.18 -9.53 4.21
C ILE A 85 6.31 -8.28 3.98
N CYS A 86 5.01 -8.46 3.71
CA CYS A 86 4.10 -7.34 3.52
C CYS A 86 3.92 -6.51 4.80
N HIS A 87 3.90 -7.14 5.98
CA HIS A 87 3.88 -6.41 7.25
C HIS A 87 5.11 -5.51 7.40
N TYR A 88 6.31 -6.06 7.16
CA TYR A 88 7.55 -5.29 7.24
C TYR A 88 7.59 -4.15 6.21
N PHE A 89 7.25 -4.46 4.95
CA PHE A 89 7.17 -3.45 3.88
C PHE A 89 6.20 -2.32 4.24
N ARG A 90 5.06 -2.65 4.86
CA ARG A 90 4.09 -1.65 5.33
C ARG A 90 4.73 -0.70 6.34
N GLU A 91 5.47 -1.22 7.30
CA GLU A 91 6.11 -0.41 8.35
C GLU A 91 7.13 0.56 7.76
N GLU A 92 7.97 0.08 6.84
CA GLU A 92 8.94 0.91 6.13
C GLU A 92 8.26 2.02 5.30
N LEU A 93 7.15 1.70 4.62
CA LEU A 93 6.36 2.67 3.86
C LEU A 93 5.70 3.73 4.76
N LEU A 94 5.22 3.35 5.94
CA LEU A 94 4.65 4.31 6.90
C LEU A 94 5.73 5.21 7.49
N ALA A 95 6.87 4.64 7.82
CA ALA A 95 8.02 5.40 8.28
C ALA A 95 8.50 6.35 7.19
N PHE A 96 8.47 5.96 5.92
CA PHE A 96 8.82 6.84 4.79
C PHE A 96 7.92 8.05 4.72
N LEU A 97 6.59 7.82 4.73
CA LEU A 97 5.61 8.89 4.70
C LEU A 97 5.73 9.79 5.94
N GLY A 98 5.99 9.21 7.11
CA GLY A 98 6.26 9.98 8.33
C GLY A 98 7.47 10.90 8.20
N ASP A 99 8.54 10.43 7.55
CA ASP A 99 9.78 11.19 7.41
C ASP A 99 9.66 12.32 6.40
N ILE A 100 9.01 12.08 5.24
CA ILE A 100 8.79 13.11 4.22
C ILE A 100 7.96 14.29 4.74
N PHE A 101 7.05 14.05 5.67
CA PHE A 101 6.20 15.10 6.25
C PHE A 101 6.71 15.63 7.60
N SER A 102 7.89 15.20 8.06
CA SER A 102 8.47 15.63 9.32
C SER A 102 9.34 16.86 9.14
N PHE A 103 9.00 17.97 9.79
CA PHE A 103 9.82 19.19 9.83
C PHE A 103 11.20 18.98 10.51
N GLN A 104 11.37 17.89 11.25
CA GLN A 104 12.66 17.55 11.89
C GLN A 104 13.55 16.71 10.96
N LYS A 105 12.99 16.09 9.92
CA LYS A 105 13.69 15.14 9.04
C LYS A 105 13.71 15.55 7.57
N SER A 106 12.89 16.52 7.18
CA SER A 106 12.81 17.04 5.83
C SER A 106 12.85 18.57 5.84
N ARG A 107 13.70 19.12 4.96
CA ARG A 107 13.88 20.54 4.74
C ARG A 107 12.89 21.00 3.67
N PHE A 108 12.03 21.94 4.04
CA PHE A 108 11.02 22.54 3.15
C PHE A 108 11.41 23.94 2.67
N THR A 109 12.71 24.26 2.74
CA THR A 109 13.31 25.56 2.39
C THR A 109 13.38 25.75 0.87
N THR A 110 13.81 24.74 0.13
CA THR A 110 13.79 24.73 -1.34
C THR A 110 13.32 23.38 -1.87
N ILE A 111 12.91 23.34 -3.15
CA ILE A 111 12.48 22.10 -3.80
C ILE A 111 13.65 21.12 -3.90
N GLU A 112 14.86 21.63 -4.17
CA GLU A 112 16.07 20.85 -4.32
C GLU A 112 16.42 20.14 -3.00
N GLU A 113 16.44 20.85 -1.88
CA GLU A 113 16.71 20.27 -0.56
C GLU A 113 15.65 19.25 -0.18
N PHE A 114 14.37 19.56 -0.40
CA PHE A 114 13.28 18.63 -0.12
C PHE A 114 13.40 17.36 -0.95
N SER A 115 13.68 17.48 -2.25
CA SER A 115 13.84 16.33 -3.15
C SER A 115 15.00 15.42 -2.75
N GLN A 116 16.09 16.02 -2.26
CA GLN A 116 17.24 15.28 -1.75
C GLN A 116 16.87 14.50 -0.48
N ASP A 117 16.14 15.12 0.44
CA ASP A 117 15.68 14.46 1.66
C ASP A 117 14.70 13.31 1.35
N VAL A 118 13.75 13.51 0.42
CA VAL A 118 12.85 12.44 -0.05
C VAL A 118 13.64 11.26 -0.63
N LEU A 119 14.67 11.53 -1.43
CA LEU A 119 15.53 10.50 -2.00
C LEU A 119 16.30 9.74 -0.92
N GLN A 120 16.87 10.46 0.05
CA GLN A 120 17.58 9.83 1.18
C GLN A 120 16.66 8.93 2.00
N HIS A 121 15.46 9.43 2.36
CA HIS A 121 14.46 8.63 3.08
C HIS A 121 14.11 7.36 2.31
N MET A 122 13.93 7.45 0.98
CA MET A 122 13.62 6.30 0.13
C MET A 122 14.78 5.29 0.09
N GLN A 123 16.02 5.76 -0.07
CA GLN A 123 17.22 4.91 -0.06
C GLN A 123 17.35 4.14 1.27
N THR A 124 17.11 4.80 2.40
CA THR A 124 17.09 4.14 3.71
C THR A 124 16.07 3.00 3.74
N ARG A 125 14.83 3.22 3.27
CA ARG A 125 13.81 2.17 3.26
C ARG A 125 14.16 1.01 2.34
N VAL A 126 14.67 1.30 1.14
CA VAL A 126 15.09 0.26 0.19
C VAL A 126 16.21 -0.59 0.79
N ASN A 127 17.17 0.02 1.47
CA ASN A 127 18.24 -0.71 2.16
C ASN A 127 17.69 -1.59 3.29
N ASN A 128 16.80 -1.06 4.13
CA ASN A 128 16.15 -1.83 5.21
C ASN A 128 15.41 -3.07 4.67
N ILE A 129 14.62 -2.87 3.61
CA ILE A 129 13.90 -3.95 2.91
C ILE A 129 14.87 -4.97 2.30
N GLY A 130 15.93 -4.50 1.62
CA GLY A 130 16.93 -5.37 1.01
C GLY A 130 17.66 -6.24 2.03
N VAL A 131 18.05 -5.68 3.17
CA VAL A 131 18.66 -6.43 4.28
C VAL A 131 17.69 -7.47 4.82
N LYS A 132 16.42 -7.10 5.03
CA LYS A 132 15.40 -8.04 5.54
C LYS A 132 15.14 -9.22 4.60
N PHE A 133 15.17 -9.01 3.29
CA PHE A 133 14.95 -10.07 2.29
C PHE A 133 16.20 -10.91 2.00
N SER A 134 17.37 -10.49 2.48
CA SER A 134 18.62 -11.24 2.36
C SER A 134 18.89 -12.19 3.55
N GLN A 135 17.99 -12.20 4.55
CA GLN A 135 18.01 -13.10 5.72
C GLN A 135 17.01 -14.24 5.52
#